data_AF-A0A7X5ZG60-F1
#
_entry.id   AF-A0A7X5ZG60-F1
#
_cell.length_a   1.000
_cell.length_b   1.000
_cell.length_c   1.000
_cell.angle_alpha   90.00
_cell.angle_beta   90.00
_cell.angle_gamma   90.00
#
_symmetry.space_group_name_H-M   'P 1'
#
loop_
_entity.id
_entity.type
_entity.pdbx_description
1 polymer ?
#
loop_
_entity_poly.entity_id
_entity_poly.type
_entity_poly.pdbx_seq_one_letter_code
_entity_poly.pdbx_strand_id
1 'polypeptide(L)'
;MSALERLVTVQPAYDCIGVQPCVHGSDTCNPGTGRSHGRHNAELHMTVGGPDAEITLVIGTGWDLPSVPAHHRLARHDYYPRGRFVEFHTARPRYEGQDRREPQPDGTCKSWSGCYLAGGYTMADEPTRLLVAKGSDAVWAWLENLYNETQMDMAATALSAAEAVER
;
A
#
# COMPACT_ATOMS: atom_id res chain seq x y z
N MET A 1 -7.70 -17.48 17.13
CA MET A 1 -7.21 -16.67 16.01
C MET A 1 -6.96 -15.28 16.55
N SER A 2 -5.79 -14.69 16.32
CA SER A 2 -5.60 -13.27 16.60
C SER A 2 -6.60 -12.46 15.77
N ALA A 3 -7.19 -11.43 16.35
CA ALA A 3 -8.07 -10.54 15.61
C ALA A 3 -7.27 -9.81 14.52
N LEU A 4 -7.88 -9.63 13.35
CA LEU A 4 -7.34 -8.72 12.33
C LEU A 4 -7.40 -7.28 12.86
N GLU A 5 -6.35 -6.52 12.60
CA GLU A 5 -6.31 -5.09 12.90
C GLU A 5 -6.75 -4.29 11.68
N ARG A 6 -7.64 -3.32 11.87
CA ARG A 6 -8.00 -2.33 10.85
C ARG A 6 -7.35 -1.01 11.22
N LEU A 7 -6.48 -0.50 10.35
CA LEU A 7 -5.79 0.77 10.52
C LEU A 7 -6.16 1.72 9.38
N VAL A 8 -6.48 2.97 9.73
CA VAL A 8 -6.64 4.06 8.76
C VAL A 8 -5.60 5.12 9.06
N THR A 9 -4.84 5.50 8.04
CA THR A 9 -3.99 6.68 8.12
C THR A 9 -4.25 7.59 6.94
N VAL A 10 -4.07 8.89 7.16
CA VAL A 10 -4.08 9.88 6.08
C VAL A 10 -2.66 10.37 5.93
N GLN A 11 -2.04 10.04 4.81
CA GLN A 11 -0.77 10.64 4.44
C GLN A 11 -1.05 12.02 3.84
N PRO A 12 -0.39 13.08 4.34
CA PRO A 12 -0.61 14.42 3.82
C PRO A 12 -0.22 14.50 2.35
N ALA A 13 -0.85 15.45 1.65
CA ALA A 13 -0.41 15.87 0.34
C ALA A 13 1.09 16.15 0.36
N TYR A 14 1.83 15.52 -0.54
CA TYR A 14 3.26 15.72 -0.65
C TYR A 14 3.54 16.67 -1.80
N ASP A 15 4.40 17.64 -1.52
CA ASP A 15 4.99 18.53 -2.50
C ASP A 15 6.49 18.58 -2.21
N CYS A 16 7.27 17.80 -2.97
CA CYS A 16 8.73 17.82 -2.92
C CYS A 16 9.32 19.22 -3.13
N ILE A 17 8.57 20.15 -3.72
CA ILE A 17 9.03 21.46 -4.15
C ILE A 17 8.65 22.54 -3.12
N GLY A 18 7.50 22.40 -2.45
CA GLY A 18 6.91 23.51 -1.67
C GLY A 18 6.53 23.25 -0.22
N VAL A 19 6.04 22.05 0.14
CA VAL A 19 5.39 21.81 1.44
C VAL A 19 6.25 20.95 2.37
N GLN A 20 6.93 19.95 1.82
CA GLN A 20 8.01 19.22 2.48
C GLN A 20 9.19 19.19 1.51
N PRO A 21 9.97 20.28 1.45
CA PRO A 21 10.99 20.43 0.44
C PRO A 21 12.02 19.30 0.61
N CYS A 22 11.97 18.38 -0.33
CA CYS A 22 13.12 17.56 -0.60
C CYS A 22 14.21 18.50 -1.07
N VAL A 23 15.32 18.60 -0.35
CA VAL A 23 16.46 19.38 -0.82
C VAL A 23 16.97 18.66 -2.07
N HIS A 24 16.78 19.25 -3.25
CA HIS A 24 17.25 18.69 -4.51
C HIS A 24 18.77 18.48 -4.44
N GLY A 25 19.25 17.26 -4.63
CA GLY A 25 20.66 16.90 -4.43
C GLY A 25 21.01 16.34 -3.05
N SER A 26 20.03 16.23 -2.13
CA SER A 26 20.21 15.48 -0.88
C SER A 26 20.15 13.97 -1.11
N ASP A 27 20.72 13.20 -0.18
CA ASP A 27 20.67 11.73 -0.20
C ASP A 27 19.25 11.18 -0.37
N THR A 28 18.22 11.91 0.09
CA THR A 28 16.81 11.55 -0.01
C THR A 28 16.10 12.02 -1.28
N CYS A 29 16.74 12.85 -2.11
CA CYS A 29 16.16 13.46 -3.32
C CYS A 29 17.22 13.67 -4.42
N ASN A 30 17.63 12.56 -5.06
CA ASN A 30 18.55 12.56 -6.19
C ASN A 30 17.88 12.02 -7.48
N PRO A 31 18.11 12.64 -8.65
CA PRO A 31 17.65 12.11 -9.94
C PRO A 31 18.09 10.65 -10.13
N GLY A 32 17.19 9.80 -10.63
CA GLY A 32 17.48 8.38 -10.88
C GLY A 32 17.25 7.42 -9.71
N THR A 33 16.85 7.92 -8.53
CA THR A 33 16.51 7.07 -7.36
C THR A 33 15.09 6.47 -7.38
N GLY A 34 14.33 6.67 -8.47
CA GLY A 34 13.00 6.08 -8.65
C GLY A 34 11.88 6.70 -7.79
N ARG A 35 12.17 7.71 -6.96
CA ARG A 35 11.16 8.40 -6.16
C ARG A 35 10.39 9.41 -7.03
N SER A 36 9.08 9.27 -7.11
CA SER A 36 8.18 10.14 -7.88
C SER A 36 8.15 11.54 -7.25
N HIS A 37 8.79 12.53 -7.89
CA HIS A 37 8.84 13.93 -7.44
C HIS A 37 7.63 14.77 -7.92
N GLY A 38 6.43 14.27 -7.67
CA GLY A 38 5.17 14.92 -8.05
C GLY A 38 4.49 15.61 -6.88
N ARG A 39 3.74 16.68 -7.16
CA ARG A 39 2.77 17.23 -6.20
C ARG A 39 1.52 16.36 -6.24
N HIS A 40 1.06 15.87 -5.09
CA HIS A 40 -0.15 15.08 -5.01
C HIS A 40 -1.02 15.45 -3.81
N ASN A 41 -2.33 15.18 -3.92
CA ASN A 41 -3.28 15.36 -2.83
C ASN A 41 -3.03 14.36 -1.69
N ALA A 42 -3.75 14.53 -0.59
CA ALA A 42 -3.71 13.60 0.53
C ALA A 42 -4.11 12.20 0.09
N GLU A 43 -3.50 11.20 0.72
CA GLU A 43 -3.75 9.80 0.45
C GLU A 43 -4.36 9.13 1.68
N LEU A 44 -5.45 8.43 1.47
CA LEU A 44 -6.07 7.59 2.49
C LEU A 44 -5.50 6.18 2.36
N HIS A 45 -4.90 5.70 3.43
CA HIS A 45 -4.35 4.35 3.53
C HIS A 45 -5.26 3.55 4.45
N MET A 46 -5.91 2.53 3.90
CA MET A 46 -6.78 1.60 4.63
C MET A 46 -6.08 0.25 4.69
N THR A 47 -5.64 -0.16 5.87
CA THR A 47 -4.80 -1.33 6.08
C THR A 47 -5.54 -2.38 6.91
N VAL A 48 -5.47 -3.63 6.47
CA VAL A 48 -5.81 -4.81 7.27
C VAL A 48 -4.53 -5.58 7.58
N GLY A 49 -4.23 -5.73 8.87
CA GLY A 49 -3.03 -6.39 9.37
C GLY A 49 -3.35 -7.64 10.20
N GLY A 50 -2.45 -8.63 10.13
CA GLY A 50 -2.50 -9.83 10.96
C GLY A 50 -1.12 -10.49 11.07
N PRO A 51 -1.02 -11.71 11.64
CA PRO A 51 0.27 -12.32 11.95
C PRO A 51 1.21 -12.57 10.76
N ASP A 52 0.64 -12.79 9.57
CA ASP A 52 1.36 -13.29 8.40
C ASP A 52 1.25 -12.37 7.17
N ALA A 53 0.33 -11.40 7.18
CA ALA A 53 0.15 -10.45 6.10
C ALA A 53 -0.28 -9.06 6.61
N GLU A 54 0.03 -8.03 5.83
CA GLU A 54 -0.53 -6.69 5.95
C GLU A 54 -0.89 -6.23 4.54
N ILE A 55 -2.13 -5.79 4.36
CA ILE A 55 -2.65 -5.38 3.05
C ILE A 55 -3.17 -3.96 3.16
N THR A 56 -2.62 -3.07 2.35
CA THR A 56 -2.97 -1.66 2.35
C THR A 56 -3.58 -1.27 1.01
N LEU A 57 -4.80 -0.73 1.05
CA LEU A 57 -5.39 0.00 -0.07
C LEU A 57 -5.01 1.48 0.06
N VAL A 58 -4.40 2.04 -0.99
CA VAL A 58 -4.08 3.46 -1.08
C VAL A 58 -5.03 4.17 -2.03
N ILE A 59 -5.68 5.21 -1.54
CA ILE A 59 -6.67 6.02 -2.27
C ILE A 59 -6.18 7.46 -2.34
N GLY A 60 -6.06 7.99 -3.56
CA GLY A 60 -5.86 9.42 -3.76
C GLY A 60 -7.18 10.13 -3.49
N THR A 61 -7.21 11.03 -2.49
CA THR A 61 -8.48 11.63 -2.02
C THR A 61 -8.92 12.85 -2.83
N GLY A 62 -7.98 13.52 -3.50
CA GLY A 62 -8.22 14.85 -4.09
C GLY A 62 -8.30 15.97 -3.04
N TRP A 63 -8.05 15.68 -1.76
CA TRP A 63 -8.05 16.68 -0.69
C TRP A 63 -6.69 17.37 -0.59
N ASP A 64 -6.70 18.70 -0.54
CA ASP A 64 -5.61 19.47 0.04
C ASP A 64 -5.89 19.61 1.54
N LEU A 65 -5.03 19.05 2.39
CA LEU A 65 -5.19 19.20 3.84
C LEU A 65 -5.02 20.67 4.25
N PRO A 66 -5.55 21.09 5.42
CA PRO A 66 -5.41 22.46 5.90
C PRO A 66 -3.96 22.95 6.00
N SER A 67 -3.01 22.02 6.20
CA SER A 67 -1.57 22.29 6.23
C SER A 67 -0.97 22.69 4.88
N VAL A 68 -1.69 22.50 3.77
CA VAL A 68 -1.24 22.86 2.42
C VAL A 68 -1.53 24.35 2.16
N PRO A 69 -0.50 25.20 1.94
CA PRO A 69 -0.69 26.61 1.61
C PRO A 69 -1.54 26.80 0.37
N ALA A 70 -2.35 27.86 0.31
CA ALA A 70 -3.32 28.06 -0.78
C ALA A 70 -2.70 28.04 -2.19
N HIS A 71 -1.50 28.59 -2.37
CA HIS A 71 -0.78 28.58 -3.64
C HIS A 71 -0.18 27.19 -4.01
N HIS A 72 -0.15 26.26 -3.05
CA HIS A 72 0.22 24.86 -3.21
C HIS A 72 -1.00 23.91 -3.22
N ARG A 73 -2.24 24.41 -3.34
CA ARG A 73 -3.44 23.56 -3.48
C ARG A 73 -3.72 23.17 -4.92
N LEU A 74 -3.78 21.87 -5.19
CA LEU A 74 -3.97 21.39 -6.57
C LEU A 74 -5.37 21.75 -7.06
N ALA A 75 -5.51 22.00 -8.36
CA ALA A 75 -6.84 22.12 -8.95
C ALA A 75 -7.60 20.82 -8.69
N ARG A 76 -8.81 20.93 -8.16
CA ARG A 76 -9.65 19.74 -7.96
C ARG A 76 -10.03 19.20 -9.32
N HIS A 77 -9.59 17.99 -9.61
CA HIS A 77 -10.02 17.23 -10.78
C HIS A 77 -11.20 16.35 -10.40
N ASP A 78 -12.10 16.15 -11.36
CA ASP A 78 -13.27 15.25 -11.30
C ASP A 78 -12.89 13.77 -11.20
N TYR A 79 -11.61 13.43 -11.38
CA TYR A 79 -11.08 12.07 -11.29
C TYR A 79 -10.88 11.56 -9.85
N TYR A 80 -11.22 12.33 -8.81
CA TYR A 80 -11.04 11.92 -7.40
C TYR A 80 -12.36 11.58 -6.68
N PRO A 81 -12.36 10.64 -5.71
CA PRO A 81 -11.20 9.84 -5.27
C PRO A 81 -10.82 8.77 -6.31
N ARG A 82 -9.53 8.41 -6.35
CA ARG A 82 -8.99 7.38 -7.27
C ARG A 82 -8.23 6.30 -6.53
N GLY A 83 -8.29 5.07 -7.06
CA GLY A 83 -7.35 4.04 -6.68
C GLY A 83 -5.92 4.48 -7.03
N ARG A 84 -4.99 4.27 -6.09
CA ARG A 84 -3.56 4.40 -6.37
C ARG A 84 -2.98 3.01 -6.61
N PHE A 85 -2.97 2.19 -5.57
CA PHE A 85 -2.48 0.83 -5.60
C PHE A 85 -2.97 0.07 -4.38
N VAL A 86 -2.86 -1.25 -4.46
CA VAL A 86 -2.98 -2.16 -3.31
C VAL A 86 -1.59 -2.74 -3.05
N GLU A 87 -1.16 -2.67 -1.81
CA GLU A 87 0.16 -3.12 -1.36
C GLU A 87 -0.01 -4.33 -0.45
N PHE A 88 0.82 -5.34 -0.68
CA PHE A 88 0.85 -6.58 0.07
C PHE A 88 2.21 -6.71 0.71
N HIS A 89 2.21 -6.79 2.03
CA HIS A 89 3.36 -7.16 2.85
C HIS A 89 3.09 -8.54 3.41
N THR A 90 3.89 -9.53 3.06
CA THR A 90 3.71 -10.89 3.56
C THR A 90 4.95 -11.42 4.27
N ALA A 91 4.75 -12.21 5.33
CA ALA A 91 5.84 -12.84 6.07
C ALA A 91 6.53 -13.97 5.28
N ARG A 92 5.86 -14.48 4.25
CA ARG A 92 6.27 -15.62 3.42
C ARG A 92 5.97 -15.34 1.94
N PRO A 93 6.61 -16.07 1.00
CA PRO A 93 6.30 -15.96 -0.42
C PRO A 93 4.81 -16.18 -0.70
N ARG A 94 4.21 -15.30 -1.49
CA ARG A 94 2.80 -15.39 -1.90
C ARG A 94 2.60 -16.20 -3.19
N TYR A 95 3.60 -16.20 -4.07
CA TYR A 95 3.54 -16.90 -5.36
C TYR A 95 4.79 -17.72 -5.61
N GLU A 96 4.65 -18.75 -6.45
CA GLU A 96 5.75 -19.60 -6.87
C GLU A 96 6.88 -18.79 -7.54
N GLY A 97 8.12 -19.12 -7.23
CA GLY A 97 9.29 -18.47 -7.82
C GLY A 97 9.59 -17.06 -7.27
N GLN A 98 8.81 -16.53 -6.32
CA GLN A 98 9.19 -15.31 -5.60
C GLN A 98 10.51 -15.57 -4.85
N ASP A 99 11.57 -14.80 -5.15
CA ASP A 99 12.91 -15.05 -4.60
C ASP A 99 12.85 -14.97 -3.07
N ARG A 100 13.15 -16.10 -2.43
CA ARG A 100 13.09 -16.28 -0.98
C ARG A 100 14.15 -15.47 -0.23
N ARG A 101 15.19 -14.99 -0.92
CA ARG A 101 16.39 -14.40 -0.30
C ARG A 101 16.26 -12.92 0.05
N GLU A 102 15.16 -12.25 -0.30
CA GLU A 102 14.99 -10.84 0.04
C GLU A 102 13.59 -10.55 0.60
N PRO A 103 13.25 -11.02 1.82
CA PRO A 103 12.42 -10.18 2.66
C PRO A 103 13.19 -8.86 2.85
N GLN A 104 12.78 -7.82 2.13
CA GLN A 104 13.49 -6.55 2.12
C GLN A 104 13.27 -5.86 3.47
N PRO A 105 14.31 -5.54 4.25
CA PRO A 105 14.18 -4.69 5.43
C PRO A 105 14.05 -3.24 4.95
N ASP A 106 12.97 -2.92 4.25
CA ASP A 106 12.79 -1.58 3.66
C ASP A 106 12.18 -0.56 4.64
N GLY A 107 12.00 -0.97 5.91
CA GLY A 107 11.38 -0.13 6.95
C GLY A 107 9.87 0.08 6.76
N THR A 108 9.27 -0.52 5.73
CA THR A 108 7.83 -0.47 5.48
C THR A 108 7.10 -1.71 5.98
N CYS A 109 7.82 -2.83 6.15
CA CYS A 109 7.33 -4.02 6.83
C CYS A 109 7.00 -3.72 8.30
N LYS A 110 5.72 -3.55 8.63
CA LYS A 110 5.30 -3.40 10.03
C LYS A 110 5.34 -4.78 10.70
N SER A 111 6.06 -4.87 11.80
CA SER A 111 6.09 -6.04 12.71
C SER A 111 6.98 -7.23 12.31
N TRP A 112 7.62 -7.25 11.13
CA TRP A 112 8.60 -8.27 10.77
C TRP A 112 9.98 -7.67 10.50
N SER A 113 11.04 -8.48 10.67
CA SER A 113 12.41 -8.08 10.33
C SER A 113 12.63 -7.88 8.82
N GLY A 114 11.70 -8.38 8.01
CA GLY A 114 11.61 -8.18 6.57
C GLY A 114 10.36 -8.86 6.04
N CYS A 115 9.93 -8.47 4.85
CA CYS A 115 8.70 -8.98 4.25
C CYS A 115 8.83 -9.06 2.72
N TYR A 116 7.96 -9.87 2.13
CA TYR A 116 7.77 -9.93 0.70
C TYR A 116 6.78 -8.83 0.33
N LEU A 117 7.29 -7.83 -0.40
CA LEU A 117 6.50 -6.73 -0.92
C LEU A 117 5.97 -7.06 -2.32
N ALA A 118 4.67 -6.89 -2.53
CA ALA A 118 4.06 -6.91 -3.85
C ALA A 118 3.05 -5.76 -3.96
N GLY A 119 2.99 -5.10 -5.12
CA GLY A 119 2.07 -3.99 -5.38
C GLY A 119 1.24 -4.24 -6.64
N GLY A 120 -0.05 -3.92 -6.58
CA GLY A 120 -1.00 -4.03 -7.70
C GLY A 120 -1.73 -2.72 -7.96
N TYR A 121 -1.30 -1.96 -8.97
CA TYR A 121 -1.95 -0.71 -9.38
C TYR A 121 -3.38 -0.92 -9.91
N THR A 122 -3.64 -2.04 -10.57
CA THR A 122 -4.91 -2.32 -11.26
C THR A 122 -6.04 -2.73 -10.32
N MET A 123 -5.73 -3.10 -9.07
CA MET A 123 -6.71 -3.60 -8.11
C MET A 123 -7.36 -2.49 -7.27
N ALA A 124 -6.87 -1.25 -7.33
CA ALA A 124 -7.29 -0.20 -6.41
C ALA A 124 -8.57 0.53 -6.85
N ASP A 125 -8.93 0.48 -8.13
CA ASP A 125 -10.05 1.26 -8.67
C ASP A 125 -11.40 0.77 -8.14
N GLU A 126 -11.64 -0.54 -8.18
CA GLU A 126 -12.90 -1.13 -7.72
C GLU A 126 -13.16 -0.90 -6.22
N PRO A 127 -12.22 -1.19 -5.29
CA PRO A 127 -12.44 -0.90 -3.88
C PRO A 127 -12.55 0.61 -3.60
N THR A 128 -11.94 1.48 -4.42
CA THR A 128 -12.18 2.92 -4.31
C THR A 128 -13.62 3.29 -4.71
N ARG A 129 -14.16 2.68 -5.77
CA ARG A 129 -15.58 2.87 -6.12
C ARG A 129 -16.51 2.34 -5.03
N LEU A 130 -16.17 1.21 -4.41
CA LEU A 130 -16.92 0.68 -3.25
C LEU A 130 -16.95 1.68 -2.10
N LEU A 131 -15.83 2.36 -1.80
CA LEU A 131 -15.79 3.40 -0.77
C LEU A 131 -16.82 4.50 -1.05
N VAL A 132 -16.87 5.00 -2.28
CA VAL A 132 -17.79 6.09 -2.68
C VAL A 132 -19.24 5.63 -2.65
N ALA A 133 -19.51 4.43 -3.17
CA ALA A 133 -20.89 3.95 -3.34
C ALA A 133 -21.50 3.35 -2.06
N LYS A 134 -20.68 2.74 -1.20
CA LYS A 134 -21.13 1.91 -0.07
C LYS A 134 -20.47 2.24 1.27
N GLY A 135 -19.52 3.17 1.29
CA GLY A 135 -18.80 3.56 2.51
C GLY A 135 -17.69 2.60 2.92
N SER A 136 -17.05 2.89 4.06
CA SER A 136 -15.83 2.20 4.52
C SER A 136 -16.06 0.73 4.87
N ASP A 137 -17.24 0.35 5.36
CA ASP A 137 -17.52 -1.02 5.79
C ASP A 137 -17.42 -2.02 4.62
N ALA A 138 -17.85 -1.59 3.43
CA ALA A 138 -17.70 -2.40 2.22
C ALA A 138 -16.22 -2.58 1.82
N VAL A 139 -15.41 -1.55 2.02
CA VAL A 139 -13.95 -1.63 1.76
C VAL A 139 -13.26 -2.52 2.78
N TRP A 140 -13.67 -2.46 4.05
CA TRP A 140 -13.14 -3.35 5.08
C TRP A 140 -13.44 -4.81 4.79
N ALA A 141 -14.70 -5.14 4.45
CA ALA A 141 -15.05 -6.49 4.05
C ALA A 141 -14.24 -6.97 2.84
N TRP A 142 -14.00 -6.09 1.87
CA TRP A 142 -13.17 -6.39 0.71
C TRP A 142 -11.70 -6.66 1.10
N LEU A 143 -11.10 -5.80 1.94
CA LEU A 143 -9.72 -5.96 2.41
C LEU A 143 -9.54 -7.23 3.25
N GLU A 144 -10.50 -7.56 4.12
CA GLU A 144 -10.46 -8.78 4.94
C GLU A 144 -10.60 -10.05 4.09
N ASN A 145 -11.43 -10.03 3.05
CA ASN A 145 -11.49 -11.13 2.10
C ASN A 145 -10.17 -11.28 1.35
N LEU A 146 -9.59 -10.17 0.88
CA LEU A 146 -8.30 -10.19 0.19
C LEU A 146 -7.16 -10.66 1.11
N TYR A 147 -7.24 -10.35 2.41
CA TYR A 147 -6.34 -10.90 3.43
C TYR A 147 -6.45 -12.43 3.49
N ASN A 148 -7.66 -12.96 3.58
CA ASN A 148 -7.89 -14.40 3.65
C ASN A 148 -7.42 -15.12 2.37
N GLU A 149 -7.69 -14.55 1.20
CA GLU A 149 -7.17 -15.06 -0.08
C GLU A 149 -5.63 -15.09 -0.09
N THR A 150 -5.00 -14.01 0.38
CA THR A 150 -3.54 -13.92 0.47
C THR A 150 -2.96 -14.99 1.42
N GLN A 151 -3.63 -15.29 2.52
CA GLN A 151 -3.23 -16.39 3.42
C GLN A 151 -3.30 -17.74 2.72
N MET A 152 -4.34 -17.98 1.91
CA MET A 152 -4.49 -19.20 1.13
C MET A 152 -3.40 -19.33 0.05
N ASP A 153 -3.08 -18.25 -0.65
CA ASP A 153 -2.01 -18.19 -1.66
C ASP A 153 -0.65 -18.57 -1.04
N MET A 154 -0.33 -17.98 0.12
CA MET A 154 0.91 -18.29 0.84
C MET A 154 0.95 -19.74 1.33
N ALA A 155 -0.16 -20.27 1.83
CA ALA A 155 -0.23 -21.66 2.28
C ALA A 155 -0.04 -22.65 1.12
N ALA A 156 -0.68 -22.38 -0.03
CA ALA A 156 -0.50 -23.18 -1.24
C ALA A 156 0.95 -23.14 -1.73
N THR A 157 1.56 -21.95 -1.76
CA THR A 157 2.96 -21.78 -2.16
C THR A 157 3.92 -22.54 -1.22
N ALA A 158 3.65 -22.53 0.09
CA ALA A 158 4.45 -23.27 1.06
C ALA A 158 4.33 -24.79 0.89
N LEU A 159 3.16 -25.31 0.51
CA LEU A 159 2.95 -26.73 0.26
C LEU A 159 3.72 -27.18 -0.99
N SER A 160 3.56 -26.47 -2.11
CA SER A 160 4.29 -26.76 -3.35
C SER A 160 5.81 -26.72 -3.16
N ALA A 161 6.28 -25.79 -2.32
CA ALA A 161 7.69 -25.69 -1.95
C ALA A 161 8.22 -26.92 -1.21
N ALA A 162 7.43 -27.50 -0.30
CA ALA A 162 7.82 -28.67 0.47
C ALA A 162 7.89 -29.92 -0.43
N GLU A 163 6.89 -30.11 -1.28
CA GLU A 163 6.84 -31.24 -2.23
C GLU A 163 8.01 -31.23 -3.23
N ALA A 164 8.49 -30.05 -3.62
CA ALA A 164 9.63 -29.91 -4.53
C ALA A 164 10.98 -30.30 -3.89
N VAL A 165 11.11 -30.24 -2.56
CA VAL A 165 12.33 -30.63 -1.83
C VAL A 165 12.40 -32.14 -1.62
N GLU A 166 11.25 -32.81 -1.59
CA GLU A 166 11.16 -34.26 -1.39
C GLU A 166 11.36 -35.09 -2.68
N ARG A 167 11.46 -34.43 -3.83
CA ARG A 167 11.73 -35.06 -5.14
C ARG A 167 13.20 -34.96 -5.52
#